data_AF-A0A326S2G6-F1
#
_entry.id   AF-A0A326S2G6-F1
#
_cell.length_a   1.000
_cell.length_b   1.000
_cell.length_c   1.000
_cell.angle_alpha   90.00
_cell.angle_beta   90.00
_cell.angle_gamma   90.00
#
_symmetry.space_group_name_H-M   'P 1'
#
loop_
_entity.id
_entity.type
_entity.pdbx_description
1 polymer ?
#
loop_
_entity_poly.entity_id
_entity_poly.type
_entity_poly.pdbx_seq_one_letter_code
_entity_poly.pdbx_strand_id
1 'polypeptide(L)'
;MEALTQIEQNSNVSEPLINLNARFHVTDENQSKSHESFHFNEVAEITLAYRPKIKASQRPKVTCSRQVYDVLLKFWNSDALEYVEQFQVMLLSRGNRVLGICTISTGGTSTTVVDPKLVFAAGLKANASSLIISHNHPSGNLQPSEQDRRLTRRLVEIGRALDLPIVDHVILSSEGYFSFADEGEL
;
A
#
# COMPACT_ATOMS: atom_id res chain seq x y z
N MET A 1 -13.80 45.26 -10.47
CA MET A 1 -14.13 44.33 -11.57
C MET A 1 -12.81 44.06 -12.26
N GLU A 2 -12.14 42.92 -12.10
CA GLU A 2 -12.60 41.55 -11.87
C GLU A 2 -11.65 40.81 -10.91
N ALA A 3 -12.19 39.79 -10.24
CA ALA A 3 -11.54 39.05 -9.18
C ALA A 3 -10.57 37.99 -9.72
N LEU A 4 -9.36 37.96 -9.16
CA LEU A 4 -8.40 36.87 -9.27
C LEU A 4 -9.00 35.61 -8.65
N THR A 5 -9.34 34.63 -9.48
CA THR A 5 -9.79 33.31 -9.03
C THR A 5 -8.56 32.47 -8.72
N GLN A 6 -8.34 32.20 -7.44
CA GLN A 6 -7.40 31.18 -6.97
C GLN A 6 -7.89 29.81 -7.44
N ILE A 7 -7.03 29.08 -8.16
CA ILE A 7 -7.24 27.67 -8.45
C ILE A 7 -6.75 26.90 -7.23
N GLU A 8 -7.68 26.47 -6.38
CA GLU A 8 -7.42 25.46 -5.35
C GLU A 8 -7.00 24.16 -6.05
N GLN A 9 -5.72 23.81 -5.96
CA GLN A 9 -5.21 22.50 -6.32
C GLN A 9 -5.72 21.48 -5.31
N ASN A 10 -6.85 20.86 -5.65
CA ASN A 10 -7.46 19.79 -4.87
C ASN A 10 -6.71 18.47 -5.16
N SER A 11 -5.51 18.32 -4.58
CA SER A 11 -4.74 17.08 -4.57
C SER A 11 -5.38 16.08 -3.62
N ASN A 12 -6.55 15.55 -4.01
CA ASN A 12 -7.17 14.39 -3.38
C ASN A 12 -6.39 13.12 -3.76
N VAL A 13 -5.17 12.99 -3.23
CA VAL A 13 -4.56 11.68 -3.04
C VAL A 13 -5.43 11.01 -1.97
N SER A 14 -6.37 10.17 -2.40
CA SER A 14 -7.26 9.47 -1.50
C SER A 14 -6.42 8.48 -0.69
N GLU A 15 -5.93 8.90 0.47
CA GLU A 15 -5.45 7.95 1.47
C GLU A 15 -6.59 6.94 1.70
N PRO A 16 -6.32 5.62 1.61
CA PRO A 16 -7.25 4.66 2.15
C PRO A 16 -7.28 4.90 3.67
N LEU A 17 -8.24 5.72 4.13
CA LEU A 17 -8.46 6.02 5.53
C LEU A 17 -8.96 4.77 6.25
N ILE A 18 -8.04 3.84 6.52
CA ILE A 18 -8.22 2.72 7.43
C ILE A 18 -7.77 3.24 8.79
N ASN A 19 -8.73 3.62 9.62
CA ASN A 19 -8.45 4.16 10.93
C ASN A 19 -8.37 3.03 11.96
N LEU A 20 -7.17 2.75 12.46
CA LEU A 20 -6.95 1.86 13.60
C LEU A 20 -7.18 2.69 14.89
N ASN A 21 -8.42 2.73 15.37
CA ASN A 21 -8.72 3.39 16.63
C ASN A 21 -8.56 2.36 17.76
N ALA A 22 -7.54 2.54 18.60
CA ALA A 22 -7.54 1.94 19.94
C ALA A 22 -8.51 2.75 20.80
N ARG A 23 -9.48 2.10 21.45
CA ARG A 23 -10.36 2.75 22.44
C ARG A 23 -10.03 2.19 23.81
N PHE A 24 -9.82 3.08 24.78
CA PHE A 24 -9.66 2.72 26.18
C PHE A 24 -11.04 2.63 26.80
N HIS A 25 -11.35 1.51 27.46
CA HIS A 25 -12.50 1.40 28.35
C HIS A 25 -11.95 1.40 29.78
N VAL A 26 -12.16 2.50 30.49
CA VAL A 26 -11.85 2.58 31.93
C VAL A 26 -13.13 2.27 32.67
N THR A 27 -13.19 1.15 33.37
CA THR A 27 -14.25 0.87 34.35
C THR A 27 -13.67 1.19 35.73
N ASP A 28 -13.98 2.37 36.26
CA ASP A 28 -13.58 2.75 37.61
C ASP A 28 -14.80 2.71 38.54
N GLU A 29 -14.86 1.68 39.38
CA GLU A 29 -15.68 1.66 40.60
C GLU A 29 -14.82 1.14 41.77
N ASN A 30 -13.86 1.94 42.25
CA ASN A 30 -13.72 2.29 43.67
C ASN A 30 -12.40 3.00 43.97
N GLN A 31 -12.52 4.22 44.51
CA GLN A 31 -11.39 4.94 45.11
C GLN A 31 -11.10 4.43 46.54
N SER A 32 -9.89 3.95 46.80
CA SER A 32 -9.15 4.30 48.04
C SER A 32 -7.65 3.95 47.99
N LYS A 33 -6.86 5.02 48.08
CA LYS A 33 -5.43 5.24 48.41
C LYS A 33 -4.44 4.07 48.62
N SER A 34 -3.24 4.35 48.06
CA SER A 34 -1.87 4.00 48.49
C SER A 34 -1.20 2.76 47.84
N HIS A 35 0.06 2.98 47.42
CA HIS A 35 0.93 2.23 46.50
C HIS A 35 0.64 2.45 45.00
N GLU A 36 1.66 2.89 44.26
CA GLU A 36 1.73 2.80 42.78
C GLU A 36 1.56 1.32 42.40
N SER A 37 0.31 0.92 42.28
CA SER A 37 -0.09 -0.39 41.82
C SER A 37 -0.14 -0.28 40.31
N PHE A 38 0.81 -0.89 39.63
CA PHE A 38 0.71 -1.07 38.18
C PHE A 38 -0.62 -1.79 37.90
N HIS A 39 -1.58 -1.06 37.32
CA HIS A 39 -2.88 -1.62 36.97
C HIS A 39 -2.71 -2.48 35.72
N PHE A 40 -2.44 -3.79 35.91
CA PHE A 40 -2.34 -4.79 34.84
C PHE A 40 -3.60 -4.88 33.94
N ASN A 41 -4.69 -4.21 34.33
CA ASN A 41 -5.96 -4.18 33.62
C ASN A 41 -6.13 -2.96 32.70
N GLU A 42 -5.14 -2.07 32.60
CA GLU A 42 -5.15 -0.90 31.71
C GLU A 42 -4.59 -1.25 30.32
N VAL A 43 -5.21 -2.22 29.65
CA VAL A 43 -4.85 -2.57 28.26
C VAL A 43 -5.89 -2.01 27.28
N ALA A 44 -5.43 -1.56 26.11
CA ALA A 44 -6.33 -1.05 25.07
C ALA A 44 -7.07 -2.20 24.36
N GLU A 45 -8.37 -2.02 24.12
CA GLU A 45 -9.09 -2.87 23.17
C GLU A 45 -8.69 -2.47 21.74
N ILE A 46 -8.35 -3.47 20.92
CA ILE A 46 -8.04 -3.27 19.51
C ILE A 46 -9.20 -3.80 18.66
N THR A 47 -9.92 -2.90 18.01
CA THR A 47 -10.94 -3.26 17.02
C THR A 47 -10.40 -3.09 15.60
N LEU A 48 -10.51 -4.13 14.78
CA LEU A 48 -10.23 -4.06 13.34
C LEU A 48 -11.53 -3.73 12.59
N ALA A 49 -11.55 -2.60 11.87
CA ALA A 49 -12.70 -2.19 11.07
C ALA A 49 -12.27 -1.72 9.67
N TYR A 50 -12.97 -2.21 8.64
CA TYR A 50 -12.79 -1.80 7.25
C TYR A 50 -14.04 -1.08 6.75
N ARG A 51 -13.92 0.21 6.39
CA ARG A 51 -15.04 1.07 5.95
C ARG A 51 -14.75 1.72 4.60
N PRO A 52 -15.04 1.05 3.47
CA PRO A 52 -14.75 1.61 2.17
C PRO A 52 -15.69 2.75 1.81
N LYS A 53 -15.15 3.84 1.22
CA LYS A 53 -15.94 4.97 0.70
C LYS A 53 -16.53 4.73 -0.69
N ILE A 54 -15.88 3.88 -1.49
CA ILE A 54 -16.25 3.61 -2.89
C ILE A 54 -16.94 2.25 -2.97
N LYS A 55 -18.10 2.18 -3.67
CA LYS A 55 -18.82 0.92 -3.90
C LYS A 55 -17.93 -0.06 -4.65
N ALA A 56 -18.05 -1.35 -4.32
CA ALA A 56 -17.23 -2.39 -4.96
C ALA A 56 -17.33 -2.36 -6.50
N SER A 57 -18.52 -2.13 -7.06
CA SER A 57 -18.73 -2.06 -8.52
C SER A 57 -18.03 -0.90 -9.22
N GLN A 58 -17.73 0.19 -8.48
CA GLN A 58 -17.12 1.41 -9.03
C GLN A 58 -15.58 1.38 -8.96
N ARG A 59 -14.99 0.42 -8.25
CA ARG A 59 -13.54 0.29 -8.14
C ARG A 59 -12.95 -0.25 -9.46
N PRO A 60 -11.78 0.24 -9.91
CA PRO A 60 -11.09 -0.33 -11.07
C PRO A 60 -10.91 -1.84 -10.89
N LYS A 61 -11.17 -2.60 -11.95
CA LYS A 61 -10.87 -4.04 -11.99
C LYS A 61 -9.64 -4.24 -12.89
N VAL A 62 -8.65 -4.93 -12.38
CA VAL A 62 -7.44 -5.31 -13.13
C VAL A 62 -7.49 -6.80 -13.42
N THR A 63 -7.18 -7.19 -14.65
CA THR A 63 -7.22 -8.57 -15.14
C THR A 63 -5.99 -8.96 -15.95
N CYS A 64 -5.12 -7.99 -16.24
CA CYS A 64 -3.82 -8.18 -16.88
C CYS A 64 -2.84 -7.10 -16.41
N SER A 65 -1.55 -7.36 -16.60
CA SER A 65 -0.45 -6.45 -16.25
C SER A 65 -0.59 -5.05 -16.86
N ARG A 66 -1.09 -4.94 -18.10
CA ARG A 66 -1.34 -3.65 -18.75
C ARG A 66 -2.32 -2.77 -17.96
N GLN A 67 -3.41 -3.35 -17.46
CA GLN A 67 -4.37 -2.60 -16.65
C GLN A 67 -3.79 -2.20 -15.29
N VAL A 68 -2.90 -3.03 -14.74
CA VAL A 68 -2.16 -2.70 -13.52
C VAL A 68 -1.27 -1.50 -13.77
N TYR A 69 -0.48 -1.51 -14.84
CA TYR A 69 0.36 -0.39 -15.26
C TYR A 69 -0.45 0.89 -15.48
N ASP A 70 -1.56 0.82 -16.24
CA ASP A 70 -2.41 1.98 -16.51
C ASP A 70 -3.00 2.59 -15.23
N VAL A 71 -3.33 1.76 -14.24
CA VAL A 71 -3.76 2.22 -12.93
C VAL A 71 -2.59 2.83 -12.17
N LEU A 72 -1.45 2.14 -12.07
CA LEU A 72 -0.27 2.65 -11.36
C LEU A 72 0.14 4.02 -11.91
N LEU A 73 0.27 4.19 -13.23
CA LEU A 73 0.70 5.45 -13.85
C LEU A 73 -0.23 6.63 -13.53
N LYS A 74 -1.54 6.39 -13.40
CA LYS A 74 -2.52 7.44 -13.06
C LYS A 74 -2.46 7.88 -11.60
N PHE A 75 -2.01 7.00 -10.71
CA PHE A 75 -1.94 7.26 -9.27
C PHE A 75 -0.53 7.60 -8.80
N TRP A 76 0.49 7.24 -9.57
CA TRP A 76 1.86 7.62 -9.30
C TRP A 76 2.02 9.13 -9.42
N ASN A 77 2.77 9.74 -8.51
CA ASN A 77 3.12 11.14 -8.66
C ASN A 77 4.05 11.28 -9.89
N SER A 78 3.58 11.96 -10.93
CA SER A 78 4.33 12.20 -12.17
C SER A 78 5.67 12.89 -11.90
N ASP A 79 5.71 13.80 -10.93
CA ASP A 79 6.91 14.55 -10.58
C ASP A 79 7.96 13.68 -9.88
N ALA A 80 7.55 12.54 -9.31
CA ALA A 80 8.42 11.60 -8.63
C ALA A 80 8.89 10.45 -9.55
N LEU A 81 8.10 10.10 -10.58
CA LEU A 81 8.30 8.89 -11.40
C LEU A 81 9.66 8.84 -12.10
N GLU A 82 10.16 9.98 -12.56
CA GLU A 82 11.48 10.10 -13.21
C GLU A 82 12.55 10.68 -12.30
N TYR A 83 12.20 11.00 -11.04
CA TYR A 83 13.10 11.67 -10.11
C TYR A 83 13.64 10.75 -9.02
N VAL A 84 12.77 9.95 -8.40
CA VAL A 84 13.13 9.06 -7.29
C VAL A 84 12.46 7.70 -7.44
N GLU A 85 13.18 6.65 -7.05
CA GLU A 85 12.61 5.31 -6.94
C GLU A 85 11.60 5.26 -5.79
N GLN A 86 10.43 4.70 -6.02
CA GLN A 86 9.39 4.49 -5.03
C GLN A 86 8.88 3.06 -5.13
N PHE A 87 8.55 2.48 -3.99
CA PHE A 87 7.93 1.17 -3.92
C PHE A 87 6.47 1.34 -3.46
N GLN A 88 5.53 0.86 -4.28
CA GLN A 88 4.11 0.92 -4.04
C GLN A 88 3.47 -0.46 -4.06
N VAL A 89 2.37 -0.60 -3.33
CA VAL A 89 1.58 -1.83 -3.27
C VAL A 89 0.15 -1.52 -3.65
N MET A 90 -0.35 -2.21 -4.68
CA MET A 90 -1.75 -2.22 -5.07
C MET A 90 -2.47 -3.32 -4.31
N LEU A 91 -3.54 -2.94 -3.62
CA LEU A 91 -4.31 -3.81 -2.73
C LEU A 91 -5.54 -4.33 -3.49
N LEU A 92 -5.72 -5.64 -3.62
CA LEU A 92 -6.79 -6.22 -4.42
C LEU A 92 -7.83 -6.93 -3.56
N SER A 93 -9.10 -6.83 -3.96
CA SER A 93 -10.16 -7.73 -3.49
C SER A 93 -10.14 -9.06 -4.25
N ARG A 94 -10.85 -10.07 -3.74
CA ARG A 94 -11.05 -11.37 -4.41
C ARG A 94 -11.53 -11.28 -5.87
N GLY A 95 -12.25 -10.21 -6.23
CA GLY A 95 -12.70 -9.95 -7.60
C GLY A 95 -11.71 -9.17 -8.48
N ASN A 96 -10.44 -9.08 -8.06
CA ASN A 96 -9.36 -8.28 -8.64
C ASN A 96 -9.73 -6.80 -8.81
N ARG A 97 -10.52 -6.27 -7.86
CA ARG A 97 -10.80 -4.83 -7.80
C ARG A 97 -9.86 -4.12 -6.86
N VAL A 98 -9.33 -3.00 -7.31
CA VAL A 98 -8.38 -2.16 -6.58
C VAL A 98 -9.06 -1.54 -5.37
N LEU A 99 -8.58 -1.91 -4.18
CA LEU A 99 -9.03 -1.39 -2.90
C LEU A 99 -8.33 -0.07 -2.55
N GLY A 100 -7.10 0.07 -3.00
CA GLY A 100 -6.23 1.23 -2.80
C GLY A 100 -4.82 0.94 -3.28
N ILE A 101 -4.00 1.98 -3.29
CA ILE A 101 -2.56 1.92 -3.57
C ILE A 101 -1.86 2.59 -2.39
N CYS A 102 -0.78 1.99 -1.91
CA CYS A 102 -0.03 2.47 -0.76
C CYS A 102 1.45 2.57 -1.12
N THR A 103 2.04 3.76 -0.96
CA THR A 103 3.48 3.94 -1.04
C THR A 103 4.13 3.43 0.24
N ILE A 104 5.00 2.43 0.11
CA ILE A 104 5.71 1.79 1.23
C ILE A 104 7.06 2.45 1.47
N SER A 105 7.74 2.83 0.40
CA SER A 105 9.07 3.43 0.46
C SER A 105 9.22 4.48 -0.63
N THR A 106 9.90 5.57 -0.31
CA THR A 106 10.41 6.54 -1.27
C THR A 106 11.92 6.60 -1.06
N GLY A 107 12.67 6.34 -2.11
CA GLY A 107 14.12 6.22 -2.08
C GLY A 107 14.85 7.56 -2.22
N GLY A 108 16.17 7.44 -2.34
CA GLY A 108 17.08 8.45 -2.88
C GLY A 108 17.81 7.87 -4.11
N THR A 109 19.01 8.35 -4.43
CA THR A 109 19.79 7.93 -5.63
C THR A 109 20.25 6.45 -5.64
N SER A 110 19.94 5.64 -4.62
CA SER A 110 20.23 4.20 -4.54
C SER A 110 19.03 3.44 -3.97
N THR A 111 18.74 2.26 -4.53
CA THR A 111 17.70 1.25 -4.19
C THR A 111 16.90 1.50 -2.91
N THR A 112 15.57 1.47 -3.02
CA THR A 112 14.66 1.60 -1.86
C THR A 112 14.76 0.41 -0.90
N VAL A 113 14.84 0.70 0.41
CA VAL A 113 14.66 -0.32 1.45
C VAL A 113 13.16 -0.57 1.62
N VAL A 114 12.73 -1.81 1.42
CA VAL A 114 11.34 -2.24 1.58
C VAL A 114 11.23 -3.12 2.82
N ASP A 115 10.42 -2.71 3.79
CA ASP A 115 10.09 -3.53 4.96
C ASP A 115 8.85 -4.41 4.66
N PRO A 116 8.98 -5.75 4.62
CA PRO A 116 7.85 -6.65 4.43
C PRO A 116 6.72 -6.40 5.44
N LYS A 117 7.02 -5.99 6.68
CA LYS A 117 5.99 -5.71 7.69
C LYS A 117 5.04 -4.61 7.23
N LEU A 118 5.56 -3.57 6.57
CA LEU A 118 4.74 -2.46 6.07
C LEU A 118 3.89 -2.90 4.86
N VAL A 119 4.48 -3.68 3.94
CA VAL A 119 3.77 -4.26 2.79
C VAL A 119 2.55 -5.07 3.24
N PHE A 120 2.75 -6.01 4.17
CA PHE A 120 1.67 -6.87 4.63
C PHE A 120 0.73 -6.16 5.61
N ALA A 121 1.20 -5.22 6.43
CA ALA A 121 0.33 -4.38 7.25
C ALA A 121 -0.66 -3.61 6.38
N ALA A 122 -0.23 -3.05 5.23
CA ALA A 122 -1.13 -2.36 4.31
C ALA A 122 -2.23 -3.29 3.78
N GLY A 123 -1.84 -4.48 3.31
CA GLY A 123 -2.78 -5.48 2.80
C GLY A 123 -3.78 -5.99 3.85
N LEU A 124 -3.29 -6.33 5.04
CA LEU A 124 -4.13 -6.80 6.14
C LEU A 124 -5.11 -5.71 6.60
N LYS A 125 -4.64 -4.47 6.77
CA LYS A 125 -5.49 -3.32 7.14
C LYS A 125 -6.57 -3.05 6.11
N ALA A 126 -6.28 -3.25 4.82
CA ALA A 126 -7.22 -3.01 3.73
C ALA A 126 -8.19 -4.18 3.48
N ASN A 127 -8.08 -5.28 4.24
CA ASN A 127 -8.81 -6.51 3.97
C ASN A 127 -8.59 -6.98 2.51
N ALA A 128 -7.35 -6.90 2.05
CA ALA A 128 -6.95 -7.36 0.73
C ALA A 128 -7.00 -8.88 0.65
N SER A 129 -7.35 -9.40 -0.52
CA SER A 129 -7.30 -10.83 -0.85
C SER A 129 -6.02 -11.21 -1.61
N SER A 130 -5.36 -10.23 -2.23
CA SER A 130 -4.05 -10.37 -2.87
C SER A 130 -3.41 -9.00 -3.04
N LEU A 131 -2.11 -8.99 -3.35
CA LEU A 131 -1.32 -7.78 -3.54
C LEU A 131 -0.60 -7.82 -4.88
N ILE A 132 -0.42 -6.66 -5.49
CA ILE A 132 0.58 -6.45 -6.53
C ILE A 132 1.60 -5.47 -5.97
N ILE A 133 2.87 -5.85 -6.01
CA ILE A 133 3.97 -4.96 -5.64
C ILE A 133 4.51 -4.27 -6.89
N SER A 134 5.08 -3.09 -6.72
CA SER A 134 5.60 -2.32 -7.84
C SER A 134 6.66 -1.32 -7.42
N HIS A 135 7.61 -1.05 -8.30
CA HIS A 135 8.51 0.08 -8.16
C HIS A 135 8.85 0.70 -9.52
N ASN A 136 9.12 2.00 -9.53
CA ASN A 136 9.55 2.68 -10.73
C ASN A 136 11.06 2.64 -10.88
N HIS A 137 11.57 2.58 -12.10
CA HIS A 137 12.97 2.87 -12.40
C HIS A 137 13.07 4.25 -13.06
N PRO A 138 13.58 5.28 -12.36
CA PRO A 138 13.77 6.61 -12.95
C PRO A 138 14.65 6.62 -14.20
N SER A 139 15.53 5.62 -14.34
CA SER A 139 16.41 5.45 -15.51
C SER A 139 15.69 4.98 -16.78
N GLY A 140 14.43 4.55 -16.68
CA GLY A 140 13.66 3.97 -17.78
C GLY A 140 14.00 2.52 -18.12
N ASN A 141 15.09 1.95 -17.57
CA ASN A 141 15.42 0.54 -17.78
C ASN A 141 14.42 -0.34 -17.02
N LEU A 142 13.68 -1.20 -17.71
CA LEU A 142 12.66 -2.07 -17.10
C LEU A 142 13.20 -3.44 -16.65
N GLN A 143 14.47 -3.75 -16.93
CA GLN A 143 15.06 -5.02 -16.51
C GLN A 143 15.24 -5.07 -14.98
N PRO A 144 14.67 -6.07 -14.29
CA PRO A 144 14.86 -6.23 -12.86
C PRO A 144 16.33 -6.52 -12.52
N SER A 145 16.80 -5.91 -11.43
CA SER A 145 18.06 -6.25 -10.79
C SER A 145 17.97 -7.59 -10.05
N GLU A 146 19.12 -8.12 -9.60
CA GLU A 146 19.13 -9.29 -8.71
C GLU A 146 18.51 -8.97 -7.34
N GLN A 147 18.62 -7.72 -6.89
CA GLN A 147 17.99 -7.23 -5.68
C GLN A 147 16.46 -7.27 -5.80
N ASP A 148 15.91 -6.84 -6.93
CA ASP A 148 14.47 -6.91 -7.21
C ASP A 148 13.98 -8.35 -7.18
N ARG A 149 14.70 -9.26 -7.85
CA ARG A 149 14.36 -10.71 -7.84
C ARG A 149 14.40 -11.30 -6.44
N ARG A 150 15.38 -10.93 -5.61
CA ARG A 150 15.48 -11.40 -4.22
C ARG A 150 14.36 -10.87 -3.35
N LEU A 151 14.04 -9.57 -3.48
CA LEU A 151 12.93 -8.96 -2.77
C LEU A 151 11.61 -9.61 -3.15
N THR A 152 11.38 -9.81 -4.45
CA THR A 152 10.18 -10.46 -5.00
C THR A 152 9.98 -11.84 -4.38
N ARG A 153 10.99 -12.72 -4.47
CA ARG A 153 10.93 -14.08 -3.89
C ARG A 153 10.60 -14.04 -2.40
N ARG A 154 11.28 -13.18 -1.65
CA ARG A 154 11.04 -13.03 -0.21
C ARG A 154 9.61 -12.60 0.09
N LEU A 155 9.06 -11.62 -0.64
CA LEU A 155 7.69 -11.15 -0.43
C LEU A 155 6.66 -12.20 -0.88
N VAL A 156 6.89 -12.92 -1.97
CA VAL A 156 6.02 -14.03 -2.41
C VAL A 156 5.95 -15.14 -1.34
N GLU A 157 7.09 -15.54 -0.77
CA GLU A 157 7.14 -16.54 0.30
C GLU A 157 6.35 -16.10 1.54
N ILE A 158 6.55 -14.85 2.00
CA ILE A 158 5.81 -14.31 3.16
C ILE A 158 4.31 -14.20 2.84
N GLY A 159 3.95 -13.72 1.65
CA GLY A 159 2.55 -13.58 1.24
C GLY A 159 1.83 -14.92 1.19
N ARG A 160 2.50 -15.98 0.72
CA ARG A 160 1.99 -17.35 0.78
C ARG A 160 1.77 -17.81 2.21
N ALA A 161 2.70 -17.54 3.12
CA ALA A 161 2.58 -17.92 4.53
C ALA A 161 1.46 -17.18 5.29
N LEU A 162 1.06 -16.00 4.80
CA LEU A 162 0.02 -15.15 5.40
C LEU A 162 -1.37 -15.31 4.74
N ASP A 163 -1.52 -16.22 3.77
CA ASP A 163 -2.72 -16.29 2.90
C ASP A 163 -3.08 -14.95 2.23
N LEU A 164 -2.05 -14.15 1.94
CA LEU A 164 -2.14 -12.85 1.27
C LEU A 164 -1.13 -12.81 0.11
N PRO A 165 -1.42 -13.51 -0.99
CA PRO A 165 -0.45 -13.75 -2.05
C PRO A 165 -0.08 -12.46 -2.79
N ILE A 166 1.20 -12.35 -3.14
CA ILE A 166 1.66 -11.44 -4.19
C ILE A 166 1.35 -12.11 -5.53
N VAL A 167 0.53 -11.45 -6.37
CA VAL A 167 0.08 -12.01 -7.66
C VAL A 167 0.79 -11.42 -8.86
N ASP A 168 1.53 -10.32 -8.68
CA ASP A 168 2.45 -9.78 -9.66
C ASP A 168 3.47 -8.85 -8.98
N HIS A 169 4.59 -8.63 -9.65
CA HIS A 169 5.52 -7.54 -9.39
C HIS A 169 5.71 -6.74 -10.67
N VAL A 170 5.33 -5.47 -10.65
CA VAL A 170 5.42 -4.58 -11.81
C VAL A 170 6.54 -3.56 -11.63
N ILE A 171 7.54 -3.59 -12.52
CA ILE A 171 8.53 -2.51 -12.65
C ILE A 171 8.04 -1.57 -13.74
N LEU A 172 8.05 -0.27 -13.51
CA LEU A 172 7.49 0.68 -14.47
C LEU A 172 8.36 1.92 -14.70
N SER A 173 8.15 2.55 -15.85
CA SER A 173 8.62 3.87 -16.22
C SER A 173 7.50 4.66 -16.90
N SER A 174 7.78 5.91 -17.29
CA SER A 174 6.86 6.72 -18.09
C SER A 174 6.57 6.12 -19.48
N GLU A 175 7.42 5.20 -19.96
CA GLU A 175 7.35 4.65 -21.32
C GLU A 175 6.90 3.18 -21.38
N GLY A 176 6.91 2.46 -20.25
CA GLY A 176 6.50 1.07 -20.24
C GLY A 176 6.57 0.38 -18.89
N TYR A 177 6.46 -0.95 -18.92
CA TYR A 177 6.53 -1.78 -17.72
C TYR A 177 7.08 -3.18 -18.01
N PHE A 178 7.56 -3.83 -16.95
CA PHE A 178 7.90 -5.25 -16.86
C PHE A 178 6.99 -5.89 -15.81
N SER A 179 6.46 -7.07 -16.09
CA SER A 179 5.65 -7.86 -15.16
C SER A 179 6.33 -9.19 -14.90
N PHE A 180 6.65 -9.47 -13.64
CA PHE A 180 7.22 -10.76 -13.26
C PHE A 180 6.25 -11.91 -13.56
N ALA A 181 4.94 -11.69 -13.43
CA ALA A 181 3.95 -12.71 -13.75
C ALA A 181 3.90 -13.04 -15.25
N ASP A 182 3.95 -12.02 -16.12
CA ASP A 182 3.94 -12.23 -17.58
C ASP A 182 5.20 -12.97 -18.06
N GLU A 183 6.34 -12.69 -17.44
CA GLU A 183 7.64 -13.27 -17.78
C GLU A 183 7.89 -14.64 -17.11
N GLY A 184 6.96 -15.11 -16.26
CA GLY A 184 7.09 -16.39 -15.56
C GLY A 184 8.15 -16.41 -14.46
N GLU A 185 8.50 -15.24 -13.91
CA GLU A 185 9.50 -15.06 -12.85
C GLU A 185 8.89 -14.93 -11.42
N LEU A 186 7.59 -15.23 -11.26
CA LEU A 186 6.85 -15.11 -9.98
C LEU A 186 6.68 -16.44 -9.22
#